data_AF-A0A534T5K7-F1
#
_entry.id   AF-A0A534T5K7-F1
#
_cell.length_a   1.000
_cell.length_b   1.000
_cell.length_c   1.000
_cell.angle_alpha   90.00
_cell.angle_beta   90.00
_cell.angle_gamma   90.00
#
_symmetry.space_group_name_H-M   'P 1'
#
loop_
_entity.id
_entity.type
_entity.pdbx_description
1 polymer ?
#
loop_
_entity_poly.entity_id
_entity_poly.type
_entity_poly.pdbx_seq_one_letter_code
_entity_poly.pdbx_strand_id
1 'polypeptide(L)'
;MTLAALLQPRLLSLRNVVRRGRLRAVTVTVLVGFFWLGCFLLFTRVLGYFRGLGDFGPFLTQRLLVLLFLTFFGVLLVSNTVTALTTYYLAAEVTPLLAAPLSYRRLHHARFLETLVASSWMVLLVGLPALLAYGVVYRAGPLFYAGAVAVLLVFLVIPAAVGVLVTTGLVLVFPARRTRDVLIVGVGLAVAALVVAVRLLRPERLADPSGLVGFASFLAGFGATGSPYLPTTWAAETLLPLLGARPGEPLFYLGMLASTAAMLFLTSAAVVERVFLTAWSRAQTGHVRAGAA
;
A
#
# COMPACT_ATOMS: atom_id res chain seq x y z
N MET A 1 -17.03 14.92 20.44
CA MET A 1 -16.09 15.32 19.36
C MET A 1 -16.26 14.39 18.16
N THR A 2 -16.51 14.95 16.98
CA THR A 2 -16.70 14.20 15.73
C THR A 2 -15.36 13.90 15.06
N LEU A 3 -15.27 12.81 14.29
CA LEU A 3 -14.08 12.42 13.52
C LEU A 3 -13.60 13.55 12.59
N ALA A 4 -14.55 14.32 12.06
CA ALA A 4 -14.31 15.52 11.26
C ALA A 4 -13.55 16.61 12.02
N ALA A 5 -13.83 16.83 13.31
CA ALA A 5 -13.18 17.86 14.12
C ALA A 5 -11.69 17.57 14.38
N LEU A 6 -11.29 16.30 14.38
CA LEU A 6 -9.88 15.91 14.54
C LEU A 6 -9.06 16.10 13.24
N LEU A 7 -9.71 15.99 12.07
CA LEU A 7 -9.06 16.14 10.76
C LEU A 7 -9.11 17.58 10.23
N GLN A 8 -10.05 18.39 10.73
CA GLN A 8 -10.27 19.78 10.32
C GLN A 8 -9.03 20.69 10.41
N PRO A 9 -8.17 20.63 11.45
CA PRO A 9 -6.98 21.48 11.53
C PRO A 9 -5.98 21.21 10.41
N ARG A 10 -5.87 19.95 9.95
CA ARG A 10 -4.96 19.53 8.87
C ARG A 10 -5.52 19.91 7.50
N LEU A 11 -6.83 19.82 7.29
CA LEU A 11 -7.48 20.32 6.07
C LEU A 11 -7.34 21.84 5.95
N LEU A 12 -7.50 22.57 7.07
CA LEU A 12 -7.31 24.02 7.12
C LEU A 12 -5.84 24.42 6.94
N SER A 13 -4.89 23.63 7.44
CA SER A 13 -3.45 23.89 7.20
C SER A 13 -3.07 23.67 5.73
N LEU A 14 -3.57 22.60 5.09
CA LEU A 14 -3.40 22.37 3.64
C LEU A 14 -3.97 23.53 2.83
N ARG A 15 -5.19 24.00 3.15
CA ARG A 15 -5.80 25.15 2.47
C ARG A 15 -4.97 26.42 2.62
N ASN A 16 -4.42 26.66 3.81
CA ASN A 16 -3.60 27.84 4.08
C ASN A 16 -2.23 27.77 3.39
N VAL A 17 -1.62 26.59 3.26
CA VAL A 17 -0.37 26.38 2.51
C VAL A 17 -0.58 26.67 1.03
N VAL A 18 -1.66 26.15 0.43
CA VAL A 18 -2.00 26.40 -0.97
C VAL A 18 -2.28 27.89 -1.22
N ARG A 19 -2.98 28.56 -0.30
CA ARG A 19 -3.37 29.97 -0.45
C ARG A 19 -2.20 30.95 -0.22
N ARG A 20 -1.25 30.64 0.67
CA ARG A 20 -0.07 31.49 0.93
C ARG A 20 1.10 31.24 -0.03
N GLY A 21 1.12 30.10 -0.73
CA GLY A 21 2.22 29.69 -1.60
C GLY A 21 1.76 29.25 -2.99
N ARG A 22 0.94 30.07 -3.68
CA ARG A 22 0.35 29.72 -4.99
C ARG A 22 1.37 29.25 -6.03
N LEU A 23 2.54 29.91 -6.11
CA LEU A 23 3.66 29.49 -6.96
C LEU A 23 4.15 28.08 -6.60
N ARG A 24 4.38 27.79 -5.31
CA ARG A 24 4.79 26.44 -4.86
C ARG A 24 3.74 25.39 -5.18
N ALA A 25 2.46 25.70 -4.98
CA ALA A 25 1.36 24.78 -5.32
C ALA A 25 1.34 24.48 -6.81
N VAL A 26 1.46 25.50 -7.67
CA VAL A 26 1.54 25.34 -9.13
C VAL A 26 2.76 24.50 -9.51
N THR A 27 3.95 24.79 -8.96
CA THR A 27 5.16 24.01 -9.25
C THR A 27 5.00 22.54 -8.86
N VAL A 28 4.44 22.24 -7.69
CA VAL A 28 4.19 20.85 -7.26
C VAL A 28 3.17 20.18 -8.18
N THR A 29 2.08 20.84 -8.54
CA THR A 29 1.08 20.28 -9.46
C THR A 29 1.68 19.98 -10.84
N VAL A 30 2.52 20.87 -11.38
CA VAL A 30 3.20 20.66 -12.67
C VAL A 30 4.17 19.49 -12.59
N LEU A 31 4.99 19.41 -11.53
CA LEU A 31 5.93 18.29 -11.34
C LEU A 31 5.20 16.96 -11.20
N VAL A 32 4.13 16.92 -10.41
CA VAL A 32 3.27 15.74 -10.25
C VAL A 32 2.63 15.36 -11.58
N GLY A 33 2.13 16.33 -12.35
CA GLY A 33 1.56 16.08 -13.68
C GLY A 33 2.57 15.51 -14.66
N PHE A 34 3.79 16.05 -14.71
CA PHE A 34 4.85 15.54 -15.58
C PHE A 34 5.30 14.14 -15.17
N PHE A 35 5.48 13.89 -13.86
CA PHE A 35 5.79 12.56 -13.34
C PHE A 35 4.70 11.55 -13.72
N TRP A 36 3.43 11.91 -13.51
CA TRP A 36 2.28 11.07 -13.80
C TRP A 36 2.18 10.75 -15.29
N LEU A 37 2.39 11.75 -16.16
CA LEU A 37 2.46 11.56 -17.61
C LEU A 37 3.62 10.64 -18.01
N GLY A 38 4.81 10.85 -17.43
CA GLY A 38 5.98 9.99 -17.66
C GLY A 38 5.72 8.54 -17.26
N CYS A 39 5.13 8.30 -16.08
CA CYS A 39 4.72 6.96 -15.64
C CYS A 39 3.70 6.35 -16.61
N PHE A 40 2.66 7.10 -16.99
CA PHE A 40 1.64 6.62 -17.93
C PHE A 40 2.26 6.23 -19.29
N LEU A 41 3.12 7.08 -19.86
CA LEU A 41 3.82 6.80 -21.12
C LEU A 41 4.75 5.59 -21.01
N LEU A 42 5.46 5.44 -19.87
CA LEU A 42 6.31 4.28 -19.62
C LEU A 42 5.49 2.98 -19.57
N PHE A 43 4.41 2.95 -18.77
CA PHE A 43 3.56 1.75 -18.65
C PHE A 43 2.88 1.42 -19.98
N THR A 44 2.34 2.40 -20.69
CA THR A 44 1.75 2.16 -22.03
C THR A 44 2.78 1.63 -23.02
N ARG A 45 4.02 2.12 -23.00
CA ARG A 45 5.10 1.63 -23.87
C ARG A 45 5.48 0.18 -23.54
N VAL A 46 5.67 -0.14 -22.26
CA VAL A 46 6.02 -1.49 -21.79
C VAL A 46 4.90 -2.49 -22.09
N LEU A 47 3.65 -2.13 -21.79
CA LEU A 47 2.49 -2.98 -22.08
C LEU A 47 2.28 -3.16 -23.59
N GLY A 48 2.47 -2.11 -24.37
CA GLY A 48 2.40 -2.16 -25.83
C GLY A 48 3.50 -3.06 -26.43
N TYR A 49 4.72 -3.01 -25.89
CA TYR A 49 5.80 -3.91 -26.28
C TYR A 49 5.43 -5.37 -26.00
N PHE A 50 4.93 -5.69 -24.79
CA PHE A 50 4.51 -7.06 -24.47
C PHE A 50 3.37 -7.56 -25.33
N ARG A 51 2.41 -6.70 -25.69
CA ARG A 51 1.33 -7.08 -26.60
C ARG A 51 1.82 -7.39 -28.01
N GLY A 52 2.93 -6.79 -28.44
CA GLY A 52 3.57 -7.05 -29.73
C GLY A 52 4.27 -8.43 -29.81
N LEU A 53 4.47 -9.12 -28.69
CA LEU A 53 5.17 -10.41 -28.62
C LEU A 53 4.28 -11.64 -28.95
N GLY A 54 3.17 -11.45 -29.66
CA GLY A 54 2.26 -12.53 -30.04
C GLY A 54 1.57 -13.19 -28.84
N ASP A 55 1.49 -14.52 -28.84
CA ASP A 55 0.71 -15.31 -27.87
C ASP A 55 1.20 -15.18 -26.40
N PHE A 56 2.43 -14.70 -26.18
CA PHE A 56 3.00 -14.52 -24.84
C PHE A 56 2.57 -13.20 -24.16
N GLY A 57 2.10 -12.22 -24.92
CA GLY A 57 1.77 -10.89 -24.40
C GLY A 57 0.76 -10.89 -23.25
N PRO A 58 -0.38 -11.59 -23.35
CA PRO A 58 -1.36 -11.66 -22.27
C PRO A 58 -0.81 -12.25 -20.96
N PHE A 59 0.06 -13.26 -21.02
CA PHE A 59 0.66 -13.87 -19.83
C PHE A 59 1.64 -12.91 -19.13
N LEU A 60 2.48 -12.21 -19.90
CA LEU A 60 3.46 -11.26 -19.38
C LEU A 60 2.78 -10.06 -18.68
N THR A 61 1.71 -9.55 -19.27
CA THR A 61 0.95 -8.41 -18.74
C THR A 61 0.14 -8.75 -17.50
N GLN A 62 -0.42 -9.97 -17.43
CA GLN A 62 -1.00 -10.52 -16.20
C GLN A 62 0.04 -10.59 -15.09
N ARG A 63 1.22 -11.12 -15.40
CA ARG A 63 2.32 -11.23 -14.44
C ARG A 63 2.81 -9.87 -13.96
N LEU A 64 2.92 -8.89 -14.87
CA LEU A 64 3.30 -7.52 -14.52
C LEU A 64 2.30 -6.88 -13.55
N LEU A 65 1.01 -7.16 -13.68
CA LEU A 65 -0.03 -6.64 -12.79
C LEU A 65 0.10 -7.23 -11.38
N VAL A 66 0.33 -8.54 -11.27
CA VAL A 66 0.59 -9.21 -9.98
C VAL A 66 1.85 -8.65 -9.33
N LEU A 67 2.93 -8.46 -10.10
CA LEU A 67 4.18 -7.89 -9.60
C LEU A 67 3.99 -6.44 -9.13
N LEU A 68 3.21 -5.64 -9.86
CA LEU A 68 2.86 -4.28 -9.46
C LEU A 68 2.19 -4.24 -8.07
N PHE A 69 1.14 -5.05 -7.87
CA PHE A 69 0.48 -5.14 -6.57
C PHE A 69 1.40 -5.70 -5.49
N LEU A 70 2.28 -6.65 -5.81
CA LEU A 70 3.24 -7.19 -4.85
C LEU A 70 4.25 -6.13 -4.40
N THR A 71 4.78 -5.34 -5.32
CA THR A 71 5.66 -4.21 -4.99
C THR A 71 4.92 -3.18 -4.14
N PHE A 72 3.69 -2.83 -4.50
CA PHE A 72 2.86 -1.93 -3.69
C PHE A 72 2.62 -2.49 -2.28
N PHE A 73 2.27 -3.77 -2.16
CA PHE A 73 2.04 -4.41 -0.87
C PHE A 73 3.27 -4.31 0.04
N GLY A 74 4.45 -4.65 -0.48
CA GLY A 74 5.68 -4.62 0.30
C GLY A 74 6.07 -3.20 0.75
N VAL A 75 6.05 -2.23 -0.17
CA VAL A 75 6.35 -0.82 0.14
C VAL A 75 5.32 -0.26 1.13
N LEU A 76 4.04 -0.57 0.96
CA LEU A 76 2.98 -0.14 1.89
C LEU A 76 3.15 -0.77 3.26
N LEU A 77 3.46 -2.06 3.34
CA LEU A 77 3.62 -2.74 4.63
C LEU A 77 4.73 -2.08 5.46
N VAL A 78 5.87 -1.83 4.83
CA VAL A 78 7.03 -1.18 5.43
C VAL A 78 6.69 0.26 5.84
N SER A 79 6.17 1.06 4.90
CA SER A 79 5.85 2.47 5.15
C SER A 79 4.76 2.67 6.20
N ASN A 80 3.69 1.84 6.18
CA ASN A 80 2.64 1.90 7.19
C ASN A 80 3.15 1.50 8.57
N THR A 81 4.08 0.54 8.68
CA THR A 81 4.68 0.18 9.97
C THR A 81 5.48 1.35 10.56
N VAL A 82 6.32 1.99 9.76
CA VAL A 82 7.10 3.17 10.21
C VAL A 82 6.17 4.33 10.56
N THR A 83 5.21 4.64 9.68
CA THR A 83 4.28 5.75 9.86
C THR A 83 3.37 5.53 11.06
N ALA A 84 2.87 4.30 11.27
CA ALA A 84 2.06 3.97 12.44
C ALA A 84 2.82 4.20 13.75
N LEU A 85 4.13 3.90 13.82
CA LEU A 85 4.90 4.18 15.03
C LEU A 85 4.89 5.68 15.34
N THR A 86 5.20 6.50 14.34
CA THR A 86 5.30 7.95 14.50
C THR A 86 3.95 8.59 14.80
N THR A 87 2.86 8.05 14.23
CA THR A 87 1.52 8.62 14.34
C THR A 87 0.78 8.17 15.60
N TYR A 88 0.92 6.90 16.02
CA TYR A 88 0.20 6.36 17.19
C TYR A 88 0.92 6.58 18.52
N TYR A 89 2.25 6.50 18.54
CA TYR A 89 2.99 6.36 19.80
C TYR A 89 3.98 7.49 20.07
N LEU A 90 4.62 8.04 19.04
CA LEU A 90 5.67 9.05 19.18
C LEU A 90 5.19 10.50 18.92
N ALA A 91 3.98 10.69 18.39
CA ALA A 91 3.47 12.03 18.11
C ALA A 91 3.22 12.81 19.41
N ALA A 92 3.74 14.03 19.48
CA ALA A 92 3.60 14.91 20.66
C ALA A 92 2.14 15.23 21.01
N GLU A 93 1.26 15.22 20.01
CA GLU A 93 -0.18 15.43 20.14
C GLU A 93 -0.92 14.23 20.77
N VAL A 94 -0.29 13.07 20.96
CA VAL A 94 -0.94 11.93 21.65
C VAL A 94 -1.15 12.23 23.13
N THR A 95 -0.20 12.91 23.79
CA THR A 95 -0.31 13.27 25.21
C THR A 95 -1.54 14.13 25.53
N PRO A 96 -1.80 15.24 24.83
CA PRO A 96 -3.04 16.01 25.06
C PRO A 96 -4.30 15.25 24.63
N LEU A 97 -4.23 14.35 23.63
CA LEU A 97 -5.38 13.52 23.22
C LEU A 97 -5.77 12.48 24.27
N LEU A 98 -4.82 12.00 25.08
CA LEU A 98 -5.08 11.10 26.20
C LEU A 98 -5.83 11.78 27.36
N ALA A 99 -5.69 13.09 27.51
CA ALA A 99 -6.43 13.86 28.52
C ALA A 99 -7.87 14.19 28.08
N ALA A 100 -8.19 14.05 26.80
CA ALA A 100 -9.54 14.26 26.28
C ALA A 100 -10.42 13.00 26.51
N PRO A 101 -11.73 13.15 26.79
CA PRO A 101 -12.67 12.02 26.94
C PRO A 101 -13.01 11.39 25.58
N LEU A 102 -12.01 10.84 24.90
CA LEU A 102 -12.12 10.14 23.62
C LEU A 102 -11.99 8.64 23.84
N SER A 103 -12.86 7.85 23.20
CA SER A 103 -12.68 6.40 23.19
C SER A 103 -11.46 6.03 22.33
N TYR A 104 -10.69 5.04 22.78
CA TYR A 104 -9.51 4.54 22.03
C TYR A 104 -9.87 4.06 20.62
N ARG A 105 -11.10 3.57 20.41
CA ARG A 105 -11.61 3.23 19.08
C ARG A 105 -11.69 4.44 18.14
N ARG A 106 -12.18 5.59 18.61
CA ARG A 106 -12.23 6.83 17.80
C ARG A 106 -10.84 7.37 17.52
N LEU A 107 -9.94 7.28 18.50
CA LEU A 107 -8.53 7.61 18.31
C LEU A 107 -7.90 6.72 17.23
N HIS A 108 -8.13 5.40 17.28
CA HIS A 108 -7.68 4.46 16.25
C HIS A 108 -8.19 4.85 14.87
N HIS A 109 -9.49 5.14 14.71
CA HIS A 109 -10.03 5.50 13.40
C HIS A 109 -9.38 6.75 12.80
N ALA A 110 -9.17 7.80 13.63
CA ALA A 110 -8.53 9.03 13.19
C ALA A 110 -7.07 8.79 12.78
N ARG A 111 -6.31 8.06 13.62
CA ARG A 111 -4.90 7.77 13.39
C ARG A 111 -4.69 6.78 12.26
N PHE A 112 -5.57 5.80 12.09
CA PHE A 112 -5.56 4.85 10.99
C PHE A 112 -5.72 5.58 9.66
N LEU A 113 -6.68 6.50 9.56
CA LEU A 113 -6.88 7.28 8.34
C LEU A 113 -5.67 8.18 8.04
N GLU A 114 -5.10 8.79 9.06
CA GLU A 114 -3.87 9.60 8.91
C GLU A 114 -2.70 8.76 8.40
N THR A 115 -2.47 7.59 9.00
CA THR A 115 -1.43 6.63 8.54
C THR A 115 -1.71 6.17 7.10
N LEU A 116 -2.95 5.78 6.80
CA LEU A 116 -3.37 5.32 5.47
C LEU A 116 -3.09 6.38 4.41
N VAL A 117 -3.51 7.63 4.63
CA VAL A 117 -3.29 8.73 3.69
C VAL A 117 -1.80 9.08 3.57
N ALA A 118 -1.08 9.14 4.70
CA ALA A 118 0.33 9.51 4.73
C ALA A 118 1.26 8.47 4.09
N SER A 119 0.91 7.18 4.14
CA SER A 119 1.71 6.11 3.51
C SER A 119 1.29 5.81 2.06
N SER A 120 0.01 6.03 1.70
CA SER A 120 -0.50 5.57 0.40
C SER A 120 -0.33 6.56 -0.75
N TRP A 121 0.01 7.82 -0.50
CA TRP A 121 0.04 8.85 -1.56
C TRP A 121 1.01 8.50 -2.71
N MET A 122 2.18 7.92 -2.42
CA MET A 122 3.14 7.51 -3.46
C MET A 122 2.61 6.35 -4.31
N VAL A 123 1.92 5.40 -3.68
CA VAL A 123 1.31 4.27 -4.39
C VAL A 123 0.15 4.73 -5.25
N LEU A 124 -0.66 5.69 -4.80
CA LEU A 124 -1.69 6.29 -5.65
C LEU A 124 -1.08 7.05 -6.83
N LEU A 125 0.03 7.75 -6.60
CA LEU A 125 0.73 8.52 -7.64
C LEU A 125 1.27 7.64 -8.77
N VAL A 126 1.77 6.44 -8.47
CA VAL A 126 2.29 5.48 -9.48
C VAL A 126 1.22 4.49 -9.95
N GLY A 127 0.33 4.06 -9.06
CA GLY A 127 -0.69 3.04 -9.32
C GLY A 127 -1.81 3.53 -10.22
N LEU A 128 -2.28 4.77 -10.05
CA LEU A 128 -3.31 5.34 -10.93
C LEU A 128 -2.88 5.42 -12.41
N PRO A 129 -1.71 5.99 -12.78
CA PRO A 129 -1.29 6.02 -14.17
C PRO A 129 -0.97 4.62 -14.70
N ALA A 130 -0.45 3.71 -13.86
CA ALA A 130 -0.23 2.32 -14.25
C ALA A 130 -1.55 1.62 -14.62
N LEU A 131 -2.56 1.67 -13.74
CA LEU A 131 -3.87 1.06 -13.98
C LEU A 131 -4.60 1.72 -15.16
N LEU A 132 -4.47 3.03 -15.33
CA LEU A 132 -4.99 3.72 -16.50
C LEU A 132 -4.33 3.23 -17.80
N ALA A 133 -3.01 3.04 -17.80
CA ALA A 133 -2.28 2.49 -18.94
C ALA A 133 -2.79 1.08 -19.30
N TYR A 134 -3.08 0.23 -18.32
CA TYR A 134 -3.73 -1.06 -18.55
C TYR A 134 -5.09 -0.89 -19.24
N GLY A 135 -5.95 -0.01 -18.73
CA GLY A 135 -7.27 0.23 -19.33
C GLY A 135 -7.19 0.73 -20.77
N VAL A 136 -6.28 1.65 -21.06
CA VAL A 136 -6.09 2.22 -22.40
C VAL A 136 -5.50 1.18 -23.37
N VAL A 137 -4.44 0.47 -22.97
CA VAL A 137 -3.77 -0.51 -23.85
C VAL A 137 -4.69 -1.68 -24.16
N TYR A 138 -5.49 -2.14 -23.20
CA TYR A 138 -6.43 -3.26 -23.40
C TYR A 138 -7.78 -2.82 -23.98
N ARG A 139 -8.00 -1.52 -24.18
CA ARG A 139 -9.31 -0.96 -24.57
C ARG A 139 -10.43 -1.45 -23.63
N ALA A 140 -10.15 -1.43 -22.33
CA ALA A 140 -11.06 -1.92 -21.32
C ALA A 140 -12.30 -1.03 -21.20
N GLY A 141 -13.44 -1.64 -20.86
CA GLY A 141 -14.70 -0.92 -20.64
C GLY A 141 -14.69 -0.05 -19.36
N PRO A 142 -15.69 0.82 -19.18
CA PRO A 142 -15.82 1.69 -18.00
C PRO A 142 -15.76 0.96 -16.65
N LEU A 143 -16.28 -0.27 -16.62
CA LEU A 143 -16.31 -1.12 -15.43
C LEU A 143 -14.90 -1.44 -14.91
N PHE A 144 -13.90 -1.54 -15.79
CA PHE A 144 -12.51 -1.73 -15.38
C PHE A 144 -12.00 -0.55 -14.55
N TYR A 145 -12.28 0.69 -14.93
CA TYR A 145 -11.81 1.86 -14.19
C TYR A 145 -12.48 1.97 -12.80
N ALA A 146 -13.77 1.67 -12.72
CA ALA A 146 -14.48 1.58 -11.45
C ALA A 146 -13.89 0.46 -10.56
N GLY A 147 -13.66 -0.73 -11.15
CA GLY A 147 -13.02 -1.85 -10.47
C GLY A 147 -11.59 -1.53 -10.02
N ALA A 148 -10.80 -0.85 -10.83
CA ALA A 148 -9.43 -0.44 -10.52
C ALA A 148 -9.39 0.51 -9.30
N VAL A 149 -10.29 1.50 -9.26
CA VAL A 149 -10.40 2.40 -8.10
C VAL A 149 -10.88 1.65 -6.87
N ALA A 150 -11.89 0.79 -6.98
CA ALA A 150 -12.41 0.00 -5.87
C ALA A 150 -11.34 -0.94 -5.29
N VAL A 151 -10.66 -1.70 -6.15
CA VAL A 151 -9.55 -2.59 -5.77
C VAL A 151 -8.47 -1.78 -5.10
N LEU A 152 -8.02 -0.66 -5.67
CA LEU A 152 -6.95 0.13 -5.09
C LEU A 152 -7.32 0.65 -3.71
N LEU A 153 -8.51 1.23 -3.53
CA LEU A 153 -8.96 1.76 -2.23
C LEU A 153 -9.04 0.67 -1.15
N VAL A 154 -9.64 -0.47 -1.48
CA VAL A 154 -9.77 -1.59 -0.54
C VAL A 154 -8.41 -2.22 -0.25
N PHE A 155 -7.57 -2.36 -1.28
CA PHE A 155 -6.23 -2.93 -1.17
C PHE A 155 -5.34 -2.13 -0.21
N LEU A 156 -5.43 -0.79 -0.20
CA LEU A 156 -4.62 0.06 0.69
C LEU A 156 -4.90 -0.20 2.19
N VAL A 157 -6.12 -0.60 2.54
CA VAL A 157 -6.52 -0.85 3.94
C VAL A 157 -5.78 -2.04 4.53
N ILE A 158 -5.54 -3.08 3.73
CA ILE A 158 -4.91 -4.33 4.18
C ILE A 158 -3.49 -4.10 4.74
N PRO A 159 -2.51 -3.58 3.97
CA PRO A 159 -1.16 -3.35 4.50
C PRO A 159 -1.13 -2.27 5.58
N ALA A 160 -2.07 -1.32 5.58
CA ALA A 160 -2.19 -0.33 6.66
C ALA A 160 -2.58 -0.98 7.99
N ALA A 161 -3.60 -1.85 7.99
CA ALA A 161 -4.02 -2.59 9.18
C ALA A 161 -2.95 -3.57 9.67
N VAL A 162 -2.31 -4.30 8.76
CA VAL A 162 -1.19 -5.17 9.12
C VAL A 162 -0.03 -4.34 9.70
N GLY A 163 0.34 -3.21 9.08
CA GLY A 163 1.40 -2.33 9.57
C GLY A 163 1.11 -1.78 10.97
N VAL A 164 -0.14 -1.39 11.27
CA VAL A 164 -0.54 -0.95 12.61
C VAL A 164 -0.46 -2.09 13.62
N LEU A 165 -0.92 -3.28 13.29
CA LEU A 165 -0.85 -4.46 14.15
C LEU A 165 0.61 -4.85 14.44
N VAL A 166 1.47 -4.89 13.42
CA VAL A 166 2.90 -5.18 13.55
C VAL A 166 3.56 -4.14 14.44
N THR A 167 3.28 -2.85 14.24
CA THR A 167 3.82 -1.77 15.07
C THR A 167 3.39 -1.92 16.53
N THR A 168 2.10 -2.18 16.75
CA THR A 168 1.54 -2.37 18.09
C THR A 168 2.21 -3.55 18.80
N GLY A 169 2.35 -4.69 18.11
CA GLY A 169 3.07 -5.86 18.62
C GLY A 169 4.54 -5.57 18.92
N LEU A 170 5.22 -4.85 18.04
CA LEU A 170 6.63 -4.50 18.20
C LEU A 170 6.87 -3.62 19.43
N VAL A 171 6.02 -2.61 19.65
CA VAL A 171 6.09 -1.73 20.83
C VAL A 171 5.74 -2.47 22.13
N LEU A 172 4.83 -3.45 22.06
CA LEU A 172 4.53 -4.29 23.21
C LEU A 172 5.70 -5.21 23.57
N VAL A 173 6.41 -5.79 22.60
CA VAL A 173 7.53 -6.70 22.87
C VAL A 173 8.83 -5.96 23.19
N PHE A 174 9.12 -4.85 22.52
CA PHE A 174 10.38 -4.12 22.63
C PHE A 174 10.19 -2.68 23.11
N PRO A 175 10.85 -2.25 24.20
CA PRO A 175 10.86 -0.86 24.64
C PRO A 175 11.44 0.10 23.58
N ALA A 176 10.87 1.30 23.48
CA ALA A 176 11.01 2.29 22.40
C ALA A 176 12.42 2.56 21.83
N ARG A 177 13.48 2.37 22.62
CA ARG A 177 14.88 2.55 22.18
C ARG A 177 15.26 1.58 21.07
N ARG A 178 14.82 0.32 21.17
CA ARG A 178 15.03 -0.67 20.12
C ARG A 178 14.07 -0.48 18.96
N THR A 179 12.92 0.16 19.14
CA THR A 179 11.91 0.20 18.07
C THR A 179 12.37 1.00 16.86
N ARG A 180 13.17 2.07 17.00
CA ARG A 180 13.71 2.81 15.84
C ARG A 180 14.81 2.03 15.10
N ASP A 181 15.74 1.41 15.83
CA ASP A 181 16.80 0.59 15.24
C ASP A 181 16.29 -0.77 14.73
N VAL A 182 15.36 -1.41 15.44
CA VAL A 182 14.63 -2.61 15.02
C VAL A 182 13.64 -2.28 13.90
N LEU A 183 13.12 -1.05 13.80
CA LEU A 183 12.42 -0.64 12.59
C LEU A 183 13.38 -0.45 11.44
N ILE A 184 14.56 0.14 11.60
CA ILE A 184 15.53 0.25 10.49
C ILE A 184 15.98 -1.14 10.04
N VAL A 185 16.29 -2.04 10.98
CA VAL A 185 16.66 -3.43 10.71
C VAL A 185 15.47 -4.23 10.18
N GLY A 186 14.26 -4.00 10.70
CA GLY A 186 13.02 -4.67 10.30
C GLY A 186 12.48 -4.20 8.96
N VAL A 187 12.63 -2.91 8.65
CA VAL A 187 12.44 -2.31 7.33
C VAL A 187 13.48 -2.88 6.38
N GLY A 188 14.75 -2.94 6.78
CA GLY A 188 15.81 -3.59 6.01
C GLY A 188 15.51 -5.06 5.71
N LEU A 189 15.03 -5.82 6.70
CA LEU A 189 14.62 -7.21 6.57
C LEU A 189 13.35 -7.38 5.75
N ALA A 190 12.37 -6.48 5.88
CA ALA A 190 11.14 -6.51 5.10
C ALA A 190 11.39 -6.12 3.64
N VAL A 191 12.27 -5.15 3.40
CA VAL A 191 12.77 -4.81 2.05
C VAL A 191 13.58 -5.98 1.49
N ALA A 192 14.45 -6.61 2.28
CA ALA A 192 15.18 -7.79 1.87
C ALA A 192 14.24 -8.97 1.57
N ALA A 193 13.23 -9.20 2.41
CA ALA A 193 12.21 -10.22 2.21
C ALA A 193 11.32 -9.92 1.00
N LEU A 194 11.01 -8.65 0.74
CA LEU A 194 10.32 -8.22 -0.47
C LEU A 194 11.20 -8.46 -1.71
N VAL A 195 12.48 -8.10 -1.65
CA VAL A 195 13.44 -8.35 -2.73
C VAL A 195 13.61 -9.85 -2.96
N VAL A 196 13.67 -10.65 -1.90
CA VAL A 196 13.72 -12.12 -1.97
C VAL A 196 12.40 -12.66 -2.52
N ALA A 197 11.24 -12.18 -2.10
CA ALA A 197 9.96 -12.59 -2.66
C ALA A 197 9.87 -12.26 -4.16
N VAL A 198 10.31 -11.07 -4.55
CA VAL A 198 10.42 -10.65 -5.95
C VAL A 198 11.45 -11.50 -6.70
N ARG A 199 12.59 -11.86 -6.11
CA ARG A 199 13.61 -12.74 -6.72
C ARG A 199 13.19 -14.20 -6.79
N LEU A 200 12.42 -14.70 -5.83
CA LEU A 200 11.82 -16.03 -5.84
C LEU A 200 10.85 -16.18 -7.01
N LEU A 201 10.26 -15.07 -7.47
CA LEU A 201 9.47 -15.00 -8.71
C LEU A 201 10.35 -15.03 -9.99
N ARG A 202 11.68 -15.14 -9.86
CA ARG A 202 12.72 -15.24 -10.91
C ARG A 202 12.57 -14.21 -12.06
N PRO A 203 12.68 -12.90 -11.77
CA PRO A 203 12.61 -11.85 -12.79
C PRO A 203 13.82 -11.88 -13.74
N GLU A 204 14.93 -12.51 -13.33
CA GLU A 204 16.21 -12.57 -14.06
C GLU A 204 16.13 -13.41 -15.35
N ARG A 205 15.10 -14.24 -15.52
CA ARG A 205 14.81 -14.96 -16.78
C ARG A 205 13.93 -14.19 -17.77
N LEU A 206 13.49 -12.98 -17.43
CA LEU A 206 12.66 -12.13 -18.29
C LEU A 206 13.46 -11.37 -19.36
N ALA A 207 14.78 -11.28 -19.21
CA ALA A 207 15.64 -10.42 -20.03
C ALA A 207 16.43 -11.16 -21.13
N ASP A 208 16.30 -12.49 -21.22
CA ASP A 208 17.12 -13.31 -22.13
C ASP A 208 16.31 -13.75 -23.38
N PRO A 209 16.64 -13.28 -24.60
CA PRO A 209 15.81 -13.47 -25.80
C PRO A 209 15.67 -14.93 -26.28
N SER A 210 16.64 -15.79 -25.97
CA SER A 210 16.66 -17.21 -26.38
C SER A 210 15.90 -18.15 -25.43
N GLY A 211 15.54 -17.68 -24.23
CA GLY A 211 14.84 -18.44 -23.20
C GLY A 211 13.31 -18.44 -23.32
N LEU A 212 12.72 -17.60 -24.17
CA LEU A 212 11.27 -17.34 -24.22
C LEU A 212 10.40 -18.58 -24.55
N VAL A 213 10.91 -19.49 -25.38
CA VAL A 213 10.20 -20.75 -25.74
C VAL A 213 10.28 -21.81 -24.62
N GLY A 214 11.41 -21.89 -23.91
CA GLY A 214 11.56 -22.74 -22.71
C GLY A 214 10.92 -22.13 -21.45
N PHE A 215 10.75 -20.81 -21.45
CA PHE A 215 10.10 -20.03 -20.40
C PHE A 215 8.58 -20.21 -20.44
N ALA A 216 7.99 -20.30 -21.63
CA ALA A 216 6.58 -20.62 -21.83
C ALA A 216 6.18 -21.98 -21.27
N SER A 217 6.96 -23.02 -21.55
CA SER A 217 6.74 -24.37 -21.04
C SER A 217 7.05 -24.49 -19.54
N PHE A 218 8.00 -23.72 -19.02
CA PHE A 218 8.24 -23.59 -17.58
C PHE A 218 7.15 -22.80 -16.84
N LEU A 219 6.57 -21.76 -17.46
CA LEU A 219 5.40 -21.01 -16.97
C LEU A 219 4.11 -21.81 -17.05
N ALA A 220 3.97 -22.70 -18.03
CA ALA A 220 2.86 -23.66 -18.04
C ALA A 220 2.96 -24.66 -16.87
N GLY A 221 4.19 -24.95 -16.40
CA GLY A 221 4.44 -25.79 -15.22
C GLY A 221 4.25 -25.07 -13.87
N PHE A 222 4.50 -23.76 -13.81
CA PHE A 222 4.12 -22.90 -12.69
C PHE A 222 2.74 -22.30 -12.98
N GLY A 223 1.67 -23.04 -12.67
CA GLY A 223 0.28 -22.62 -12.85
C GLY A 223 0.09 -21.11 -12.64
N ALA A 224 -0.63 -20.48 -13.56
CA ALA A 224 -0.74 -19.03 -13.82
C ALA A 224 -1.20 -18.13 -12.64
N THR A 225 -1.26 -18.66 -11.44
CA THR A 225 -1.70 -18.02 -10.22
C THR A 225 -0.52 -17.90 -9.27
N GLY A 226 -0.22 -16.67 -8.82
CA GLY A 226 0.59 -16.52 -7.60
C GLY A 226 -0.08 -17.25 -6.42
N SER A 227 0.51 -17.21 -5.22
CA SER A 227 -0.12 -17.86 -4.05
C SER A 227 -1.61 -17.48 -3.96
N PRO A 228 -2.54 -18.46 -3.99
CA PRO A 228 -3.98 -18.20 -4.00
C PRO A 228 -4.51 -17.42 -2.78
N TYR A 229 -3.67 -17.28 -1.75
CA TYR A 229 -4.02 -16.70 -0.46
C TYR A 229 -3.52 -15.27 -0.28
N LEU A 230 -2.87 -14.67 -1.30
CA LEU A 230 -2.31 -13.32 -1.17
C LEU A 230 -3.33 -12.25 -1.61
N PRO A 231 -3.44 -11.13 -0.86
CA PRO A 231 -4.24 -9.98 -1.30
C PRO A 231 -3.83 -9.42 -2.66
N THR A 232 -2.56 -9.58 -3.03
CA THR A 232 -2.00 -9.14 -4.31
C THR A 232 -2.52 -9.96 -5.48
N THR A 233 -2.78 -11.26 -5.28
CA THR A 233 -3.38 -12.10 -6.31
C THR A 233 -4.86 -11.79 -6.45
N TRP A 234 -5.60 -11.65 -5.35
CA TRP A 234 -7.03 -11.26 -5.40
C TRP A 234 -7.26 -9.90 -6.08
N ALA A 235 -6.36 -8.93 -5.87
CA ALA A 235 -6.40 -7.63 -6.57
C ALA A 235 -6.24 -7.80 -8.09
N ALA A 236 -5.28 -8.61 -8.54
CA ALA A 236 -5.10 -8.92 -9.95
C ALA A 236 -6.28 -9.73 -10.52
N GLU A 237 -6.75 -10.76 -9.81
CA GLU A 237 -7.89 -11.60 -10.20
C GLU A 237 -9.20 -10.82 -10.33
N THR A 238 -9.33 -9.69 -9.63
CA THR A 238 -10.47 -8.78 -9.81
C THR A 238 -10.36 -8.00 -11.13
N LEU A 239 -9.16 -7.57 -11.51
CA LEU A 239 -8.95 -6.66 -12.65
C LEU A 239 -8.75 -7.38 -13.98
N LEU A 240 -8.15 -8.58 -13.97
CA LEU A 240 -7.86 -9.34 -15.19
C LEU A 240 -9.12 -9.72 -16.00
N PRO A 241 -10.23 -10.15 -15.37
CA PRO A 241 -11.49 -10.37 -16.09
C PRO A 241 -12.08 -9.08 -16.64
N LEU A 242 -11.96 -7.97 -15.90
CA LEU A 242 -12.46 -6.65 -16.34
C LEU A 242 -11.66 -6.08 -17.53
N LEU A 243 -10.41 -6.51 -17.70
CA LEU A 243 -9.58 -6.22 -18.88
C LEU A 243 -9.96 -7.07 -20.10
N GLY A 244 -10.82 -8.08 -19.95
CA GLY A 244 -11.10 -9.06 -21.00
C GLY A 244 -9.94 -10.02 -21.26
N ALA A 245 -8.96 -10.09 -20.35
CA ALA A 245 -7.76 -10.91 -20.54
C ALA A 245 -8.03 -12.42 -20.30
N ARG A 246 -9.03 -12.75 -19.48
CA ARG A 246 -9.52 -14.12 -19.25
C ARG A 246 -10.91 -14.09 -18.61
N PRO A 247 -11.74 -15.13 -18.76
CA PRO A 247 -12.95 -15.26 -17.96
C PRO A 247 -12.61 -15.40 -16.47
N GLY A 248 -13.47 -14.89 -15.60
CA GLY A 248 -13.32 -15.00 -14.15
C GLY A 248 -14.43 -14.28 -13.40
N GLU A 249 -14.39 -14.36 -12.07
CA GLU A 249 -15.41 -13.80 -11.18
C GLU A 249 -14.86 -12.58 -10.42
N PRO A 250 -14.86 -11.38 -11.05
CA PRO A 250 -14.22 -10.21 -10.45
C PRO A 250 -14.87 -9.80 -9.13
N LEU A 251 -16.19 -10.00 -8.98
CA LEU A 251 -16.92 -9.67 -7.76
C LEU A 251 -16.54 -10.57 -6.58
N PHE A 252 -16.25 -11.85 -6.83
CA PHE A 252 -15.84 -12.80 -5.79
C PHE A 252 -14.52 -12.37 -5.16
N TYR A 253 -13.50 -12.11 -5.98
CA TYR A 253 -12.19 -11.67 -5.51
C TYR A 253 -12.21 -10.28 -4.89
N LEU A 254 -13.04 -9.36 -5.40
CA LEU A 254 -13.25 -8.07 -4.77
C LEU A 254 -13.90 -8.23 -3.38
N GLY A 255 -14.87 -9.14 -3.25
CA GLY A 255 -15.50 -9.50 -1.98
C GLY A 255 -14.51 -10.11 -0.98
N MET A 256 -13.61 -10.99 -1.42
CA MET A 256 -12.51 -11.49 -0.59
C MET A 256 -11.57 -10.36 -0.13
N LEU A 257 -11.23 -9.42 -1.02
CA LEU A 257 -10.39 -8.28 -0.70
C LEU A 257 -11.08 -7.39 0.36
N ALA A 258 -12.35 -7.07 0.14
CA ALA A 258 -13.15 -6.19 0.99
C ALA A 258 -13.43 -6.79 2.37
N SER A 259 -13.79 -8.07 2.43
CA SER A 259 -13.99 -8.78 3.69
C SER A 259 -12.70 -8.88 4.50
N THR A 260 -11.58 -9.18 3.84
CA THR A 260 -10.26 -9.23 4.50
C THR A 260 -9.83 -7.84 5.00
N ALA A 261 -10.00 -6.79 4.19
CA ALA A 261 -9.73 -5.42 4.59
C ALA A 261 -10.56 -4.99 5.81
N ALA A 262 -11.86 -5.29 5.79
CA ALA A 262 -12.77 -4.98 6.90
C ALA A 262 -12.40 -5.75 8.17
N MET A 263 -12.13 -7.06 8.06
CA MET A 263 -11.69 -7.90 9.18
C MET A 263 -10.38 -7.37 9.79
N LEU A 264 -9.39 -7.03 8.96
CA LEU A 264 -8.12 -6.51 9.45
C LEU A 264 -8.26 -5.13 10.12
N PHE A 265 -9.08 -4.25 9.56
CA PHE A 265 -9.37 -2.95 10.17
C PHE A 265 -10.06 -3.10 11.54
N LEU A 266 -11.06 -3.98 11.63
CA LEU A 266 -11.78 -4.23 12.89
C LEU A 266 -10.88 -4.90 13.93
N THR A 267 -10.04 -5.84 13.53
CA THR A 267 -9.07 -6.48 14.44
C THR A 267 -8.00 -5.49 14.89
N SER A 268 -7.47 -4.63 14.01
CA SER A 268 -6.55 -3.57 14.42
C SER A 268 -7.20 -2.59 15.41
N ALA A 269 -8.46 -2.23 15.19
CA ALA A 269 -9.19 -1.36 16.12
C ALA A 269 -9.37 -2.01 17.49
N ALA A 270 -9.80 -3.27 17.53
CA ALA A 270 -10.02 -4.01 18.77
C ALA A 270 -8.73 -4.26 19.56
N VAL A 271 -7.63 -4.60 18.87
CA VAL A 271 -6.33 -4.80 19.49
C VAL A 271 -5.82 -3.48 20.08
N VAL A 272 -5.79 -2.42 19.28
CA VAL A 272 -5.32 -1.11 19.72
C VAL A 272 -6.17 -0.61 20.89
N GLU A 273 -7.49 -0.69 20.82
CA GLU A 273 -8.38 -0.27 21.91
C GLU A 273 -8.04 -0.92 23.26
N ARG A 274 -7.66 -2.21 23.27
CA ARG A 274 -7.32 -2.95 24.48
C ARG A 274 -5.93 -2.64 25.03
N VAL A 275 -4.95 -2.41 24.15
CA VAL A 275 -3.53 -2.34 24.54
C VAL A 275 -2.92 -0.94 24.42
N PHE A 276 -3.69 0.05 23.96
CA PHE A 276 -3.16 1.38 23.60
C PHE A 276 -2.35 2.02 24.72
N LEU A 277 -2.90 2.08 25.94
CA LEU A 277 -2.22 2.70 27.08
C LEU A 277 -0.90 2.00 27.45
N THR A 278 -0.91 0.66 27.43
CA THR A 278 0.27 -0.16 27.73
C THR A 278 1.34 0.01 26.65
N ALA A 279 0.94 0.01 25.38
CA ALA A 279 1.85 0.25 24.26
C ALA A 279 2.42 1.68 24.31
N TRP A 280 1.59 2.68 24.61
CA TRP A 280 2.03 4.07 24.71
C TRP A 280 3.00 4.30 25.88
N SER A 281 2.74 3.77 27.08
CA SER A 281 3.66 3.93 28.21
C SER A 281 5.03 3.27 27.98
N ARG A 282 5.04 2.10 27.32
CA ARG A 282 6.28 1.43 26.88
C ARG A 282 7.03 2.21 25.79
N ALA A 283 6.30 2.94 24.94
CA ALA A 283 6.91 3.83 23.96
C ALA A 283 7.52 5.10 24.61
N GLN A 284 6.88 5.67 25.63
CA GLN A 284 7.36 6.90 26.27
C GLN A 284 8.55 6.69 27.22
N THR A 285 8.59 5.57 27.94
CA THR A 285 9.71 5.21 28.84
C THR A 285 11.06 5.10 28.10
N GLY A 286 11.05 4.81 26.80
CA GLY A 286 12.25 4.85 25.98
C GLY A 286 12.75 6.27 25.66
N HIS A 287 11.85 7.26 25.58
CA HIS A 287 12.12 8.64 25.19
C HIS A 287 12.75 9.45 26.33
N VAL A 288 12.20 9.36 27.56
CA VAL A 288 12.62 10.17 28.72
C VAL A 288 14.07 9.89 29.15
N ARG A 289 14.53 8.63 29.11
CA ARG A 289 15.92 8.29 29.49
C ARG A 289 16.97 8.84 28.51
N ALA A 290 16.58 9.33 27.33
CA ALA A 290 17.50 9.81 26.29
C ALA A 290 17.85 11.30 26.43
N GLY A 291 17.05 12.09 27.14
CA GLY A 291 17.38 13.48 27.48
C GLY A 291 18.26 13.61 28.75
N ALA A 292 18.55 12.48 29.41
CA ALA A 292 19.31 12.41 30.65
C ALA A 292 20.70 11.74 30.48
N ALA A 293 21.09 11.41 29.24
CA ALA A 293 22.39 10.85 28.87
C ALA A 293 22.98 11.70 27.74
#